data_AF-A0A366DBE4-F1
#
_entry.id   AF-A0A366DBE4-F1
#
_cell.length_a   1.000
_cell.length_b   1.000
_cell.length_c   1.000
_cell.angle_alpha   90.00
_cell.angle_beta   90.00
_cell.angle_gamma   90.00
#
_symmetry.space_group_name_H-M   'P 1'
#
loop_
_entity.id
_entity.type
_entity.pdbx_description
1 polymer ?
#
loop_
_entity_poly.entity_id
_entity_poly.type
_entity_poly.pdbx_seq_one_letter_code
_entity_poly.pdbx_strand_id
1 'polypeptide(L)'
;MAKDLNVEIGHLENVSKAWLTEAVPDLRKSAASIDNLKYTVVQFGPLFMGVWEAYSKAAEYIQDRLNESVPAAEQVGNALHAAAVSFDNQQTAQETEIKRLEDSLKNLGSP
;
A
#
# COMPACT_ATOMS: atom_id res chain seq x y z
N MET A 1 -5.63 26.28 -3.50
CA MET A 1 -5.00 25.58 -4.64
C MET A 1 -3.64 24.99 -4.26
N ALA A 2 -2.53 25.74 -4.14
CA ALA A 2 -1.22 25.14 -3.78
C ALA A 2 -1.18 24.47 -2.39
N LYS A 3 -1.86 25.05 -1.40
CA LYS A 3 -1.99 24.45 -0.05
C LYS A 3 -2.84 23.17 -0.05
N ASP A 4 -3.86 23.10 -0.91
CA ASP A 4 -4.77 21.95 -0.97
C ASP A 4 -4.09 20.77 -1.68
N LEU A 5 -3.34 21.05 -2.75
CA LEU A 5 -2.53 20.04 -3.45
C LEU A 5 -1.45 19.42 -2.56
N ASN A 6 -0.76 20.23 -1.74
CA ASN A 6 0.20 19.73 -0.75
C ASN A 6 -0.44 18.80 0.29
N VAL A 7 -1.67 19.11 0.73
CA VAL A 7 -2.42 18.24 1.66
C VAL A 7 -2.78 16.92 0.98
N GLU A 8 -3.24 16.96 -0.27
CA GLU A 8 -3.57 15.77 -1.05
C GLU A 8 -2.36 14.87 -1.33
N ILE A 9 -1.21 15.46 -1.70
CA ILE A 9 0.06 14.73 -1.85
C ILE A 9 0.46 14.07 -0.53
N GLY A 10 0.35 14.78 0.59
CA GLY A 10 0.60 14.24 1.92
C GLY A 10 -0.32 13.06 2.26
N HIS A 11 -1.60 13.12 1.88
CA HIS A 11 -2.53 12.00 2.06
C HIS A 11 -2.13 10.79 1.21
N LEU A 12 -1.77 10.99 -0.07
CA LEU A 12 -1.30 9.90 -0.94
C LEU A 12 -0.08 9.19 -0.35
N GLU A 13 0.88 9.96 0.17
CA GLU A 13 2.09 9.43 0.78
C GLU A 13 1.80 8.67 2.09
N ASN A 14 0.89 9.17 2.92
CA ASN A 14 0.48 8.49 4.15
C ASN A 14 -0.24 7.17 3.86
N VAL A 15 -1.15 7.16 2.87
CA VAL A 15 -1.88 5.94 2.47
C VAL A 15 -0.93 4.94 1.82
N SER A 16 0.01 5.40 0.99
CA SER A 16 1.10 4.57 0.45
C SER A 16 1.85 3.84 1.56
N LYS A 17 2.31 4.59 2.57
CA LYS A 17 3.02 4.02 3.72
C LYS A 17 2.17 3.00 4.46
N ALA A 18 0.91 3.32 4.77
CA ALA A 18 0.01 2.38 5.45
C ALA A 18 -0.11 1.04 4.69
N TRP A 19 -0.21 1.07 3.35
CA TRP A 19 -0.20 -0.15 2.55
C TRP A 19 1.11 -0.93 2.67
N LEU A 20 2.26 -0.26 2.57
CA LEU A 20 3.58 -0.90 2.54
C LEU A 20 4.09 -1.35 3.91
N THR A 21 3.78 -0.61 4.97
CA THR A 21 4.35 -0.82 6.31
C THR A 21 3.40 -1.49 7.29
N GLU A 22 2.09 -1.49 7.01
CA GLU A 22 1.10 -2.13 7.88
C GLU A 22 0.39 -3.27 7.14
N ALA A 23 -0.33 -2.97 6.06
CA ALA A 23 -1.16 -3.96 5.38
C ALA A 23 -0.35 -5.13 4.80
N VAL A 24 0.75 -4.85 4.09
CA VAL A 24 1.62 -5.89 3.51
C VAL A 24 2.22 -6.81 4.61
N PRO A 25 2.86 -6.28 5.66
CA PRO A 25 3.33 -7.10 6.78
C PRO A 25 2.23 -7.89 7.49
N ASP A 26 1.05 -7.30 7.71
CA ASP A 26 -0.05 -7.98 8.39
C ASP A 26 -0.64 -9.11 7.55
N LEU A 27 -0.76 -8.94 6.24
CA LEU A 27 -1.16 -9.99 5.31
C LEU A 27 -0.16 -11.17 5.34
N ARG A 28 1.14 -10.87 5.28
CA ARG A 28 2.21 -11.89 5.37
C ARG A 28 2.17 -12.63 6.70
N LYS A 29 2.04 -11.90 7.80
CA LYS A 29 1.96 -12.46 9.15
C LYS A 29 0.72 -13.34 9.31
N SER A 30 -0.42 -12.88 8.80
CA SER A 30 -1.68 -13.64 8.83
C SER A 30 -1.55 -14.93 8.01
N ALA A 31 -1.00 -14.87 6.81
CA ALA A 31 -0.75 -16.05 5.98
C ALA A 31 0.17 -17.07 6.68
N ALA A 32 1.24 -16.61 7.33
CA ALA A 32 2.15 -17.47 8.09
C ALA A 32 1.49 -18.05 9.36
N SER A 33 0.58 -17.31 9.99
CA SER A 33 -0.11 -17.79 11.19
C SER A 33 -1.06 -18.97 10.92
N ILE A 34 -1.56 -19.10 9.68
CA ILE A 34 -2.44 -20.19 9.28
C ILE A 34 -1.72 -21.54 9.28
N ASP A 35 -0.41 -21.58 9.02
CA ASP A 35 0.36 -22.83 9.11
C ASP A 35 0.37 -23.38 10.55
N ASN A 36 0.38 -22.51 11.56
CA ASN A 36 0.31 -22.92 12.97
C ASN A 36 -1.05 -23.50 13.35
N LEU A 37 -2.10 -23.24 12.56
CA LEU A 37 -3.45 -23.73 12.79
C LEU A 37 -3.69 -25.14 12.20
N LYS A 38 -2.78 -25.64 11.37
CA LYS A 38 -2.84 -27.00 10.81
C LYS A 38 -2.47 -28.05 11.87
N TYR A 39 -3.38 -28.31 12.82
CA TYR A 39 -3.30 -29.50 13.68
C TYR A 39 -3.25 -30.76 12.81
N THR A 40 -2.58 -31.82 13.25
CA THR A 40 -2.48 -33.06 12.45
C THR A 40 -3.74 -33.91 12.59
N VAL A 41 -4.12 -34.70 11.56
CA VAL A 41 -5.23 -35.70 11.62
C VAL A 41 -5.15 -36.55 12.89
N VAL A 42 -3.92 -36.86 13.30
CA VAL A 42 -3.60 -37.69 14.46
C VAL A 42 -4.13 -37.09 15.77
N GLN A 43 -4.16 -35.75 15.89
CA GLN A 43 -4.70 -35.06 17.06
C GLN A 43 -6.23 -34.93 17.03
N PHE A 44 -6.84 -34.93 15.84
CA PHE A 44 -8.29 -34.84 15.66
C PHE A 44 -9.01 -36.20 15.75
N GLY A 45 -8.28 -37.31 15.57
CA GLY A 45 -8.81 -38.67 15.65
C GLY A 45 -9.60 -39.10 14.40
N PRO A 46 -9.66 -40.42 14.10
CA PRO A 46 -10.15 -40.94 12.83
C PRO A 46 -11.65 -40.67 12.56
N LEU A 47 -12.46 -40.48 13.61
CA LEU A 47 -13.89 -40.16 13.47
C LEU A 47 -14.15 -38.75 12.92
N PHE A 48 -13.16 -37.86 12.99
CA PHE A 48 -13.29 -36.47 12.56
C PHE A 48 -12.47 -36.16 11.30
N MET A 49 -12.02 -37.19 10.58
CA MET A 49 -11.15 -37.05 9.41
C MET A 49 -11.75 -36.14 8.32
N GLY A 50 -13.05 -36.28 8.03
CA GLY A 50 -13.72 -35.43 7.04
C GLY A 50 -13.85 -33.96 7.48
N VAL A 51 -14.07 -33.72 8.78
CA VAL A 51 -14.12 -32.36 9.35
C VAL A 51 -12.73 -31.73 9.31
N TRP A 52 -11.70 -32.49 9.67
CA TRP A 52 -10.31 -32.07 9.58
C TRP A 52 -9.92 -31.72 8.14
N GLU A 53 -10.28 -32.55 7.16
CA GLU A 53 -9.96 -32.31 5.75
C GLU A 53 -10.62 -31.03 5.24
N ALA A 54 -11.90 -30.82 5.56
CA ALA A 54 -12.61 -29.60 5.20
C ALA A 54 -11.98 -28.36 5.83
N TYR A 55 -11.59 -28.46 7.11
CA TYR A 55 -10.89 -27.40 7.83
C TYR A 55 -9.53 -27.06 7.19
N SER A 56 -8.70 -28.08 6.93
CA SER A 56 -7.37 -27.90 6.32
C SER A 56 -7.45 -27.28 4.93
N LYS A 57 -8.43 -27.69 4.11
CA LYS A 57 -8.68 -27.09 2.79
C LYS A 57 -9.12 -25.63 2.88
N ALA A 58 -10.00 -25.30 3.84
CA ALA A 58 -10.41 -23.92 4.06
C ALA A 58 -9.23 -23.04 4.54
N ALA A 59 -8.40 -23.57 5.44
CA ALA A 59 -7.20 -22.90 5.90
C ALA A 59 -6.22 -22.64 4.74
N GLU A 60 -5.93 -23.65 3.92
CA GLU A 60 -5.09 -23.53 2.72
C GLU A 60 -5.64 -22.49 1.75
N TYR A 61 -6.93 -22.53 1.44
CA TYR A 61 -7.57 -21.53 0.58
C TYR A 61 -7.39 -20.09 1.12
N ILE A 62 -7.60 -19.86 2.42
CA ILE A 62 -7.42 -18.52 3.01
C ILE A 62 -5.95 -18.10 2.94
N GLN A 63 -5.02 -19.01 3.22
CA GLN A 63 -3.58 -18.76 3.14
C GLN A 63 -3.16 -18.35 1.73
N ASP A 64 -3.64 -19.05 0.70
CA ASP A 64 -3.39 -18.72 -0.69
C ASP A 64 -3.94 -17.33 -1.04
N ARG A 65 -5.18 -17.03 -0.65
CA ARG A 65 -5.78 -15.72 -0.90
C ARG A 65 -5.05 -14.58 -0.20
N LEU A 66 -4.51 -14.80 0.99
CA LEU A 66 -3.67 -13.81 1.68
C LEU A 66 -2.34 -13.61 0.95
N ASN A 67 -1.69 -14.70 0.52
CA ASN A 67 -0.45 -14.64 -0.26
C ASN A 67 -0.63 -13.95 -1.61
N GLU A 68 -1.76 -14.14 -2.29
CA GLU A 68 -2.11 -13.43 -3.52
C GLU A 68 -2.39 -11.93 -3.27
N SER A 69 -2.89 -11.59 -2.09
CA SER A 69 -3.23 -10.20 -1.74
C SER A 69 -1.99 -9.36 -1.40
N VAL A 70 -0.91 -9.98 -0.92
CA VAL A 70 0.37 -9.32 -0.62
C VAL A 70 0.93 -8.52 -1.81
N PRO A 71 1.18 -9.11 -3.00
CA PRO A 71 1.73 -8.36 -4.13
C PRO A 71 0.76 -7.29 -4.65
N ALA A 72 -0.56 -7.51 -4.53
CA ALA A 72 -1.55 -6.49 -4.89
C ALA A 72 -1.47 -5.27 -3.96
N ALA A 73 -1.34 -5.51 -2.64
CA ALA A 73 -1.15 -4.45 -1.65
C ALA A 73 0.17 -3.69 -1.87
N GLU A 74 1.26 -4.37 -2.21
CA GLU A 74 2.54 -3.74 -2.57
C GLU A 74 2.40 -2.86 -3.82
N GLN A 75 1.69 -3.33 -4.85
CA GLN A 75 1.44 -2.56 -6.07
C GLN A 75 0.64 -1.28 -5.78
N VAL A 76 -0.40 -1.37 -4.94
CA VAL A 76 -1.19 -0.19 -4.55
C VAL A 76 -0.32 0.82 -3.80
N GLY A 77 0.43 0.38 -2.79
CA GLY A 77 1.33 1.26 -2.05
C GLY A 77 2.36 1.95 -2.95
N ASN A 78 3.04 1.18 -3.81
CA ASN A 78 4.03 1.72 -4.74
C ASN A 78 3.43 2.69 -5.77
N ALA A 79 2.23 2.40 -6.28
CA ALA A 79 1.55 3.29 -7.22
C ALA A 79 1.16 4.62 -6.57
N LEU A 80 0.67 4.59 -5.32
CA LEU A 80 0.35 5.79 -4.55
C LEU A 80 1.60 6.63 -4.26
N HIS A 81 2.71 5.98 -3.88
CA HIS A 81 3.99 6.67 -3.70
C HIS A 81 4.46 7.35 -4.98
N ALA A 82 4.44 6.62 -6.10
CA ALA A 82 4.84 7.15 -7.40
C ALA A 82 3.97 8.34 -7.83
N ALA A 83 2.66 8.28 -7.57
CA ALA A 83 1.75 9.40 -7.81
C ALA A 83 2.09 10.61 -6.95
N ALA A 84 2.32 10.43 -5.64
CA ALA A 84 2.71 11.50 -4.72
C ALA A 84 4.00 12.20 -5.17
N VAL A 85 5.04 11.42 -5.51
CA VAL A 85 6.31 11.96 -6.03
C VAL A 85 6.12 12.69 -7.36
N SER A 86 5.29 12.17 -8.26
CA SER A 86 5.02 12.83 -9.53
C SER A 86 4.34 14.19 -9.34
N PHE A 87 3.34 14.27 -8.47
CA PHE A 87 2.63 15.52 -8.20
C PHE A 87 3.51 16.54 -7.46
N ASP A 88 4.34 16.09 -6.51
CA ASP A 88 5.29 16.96 -5.80
C ASP A 88 6.30 17.60 -6.77
N ASN A 89 6.84 16.80 -7.70
CA ASN A 89 7.73 17.28 -8.75
C ASN A 89 7.03 18.29 -9.67
N GLN A 90 5.78 18.03 -10.08
CA GLN A 90 5.00 18.95 -10.91
C GLN A 90 4.73 20.27 -10.17
N GLN A 91 4.41 20.22 -8.88
CA GLN A 91 4.18 21.41 -8.07
C GLN A 91 5.47 22.24 -7.95
N THR A 92 6.59 21.60 -7.62
CA THR A 92 7.89 22.28 -7.50
C THR A 92 8.31 22.95 -8.82
N ALA A 93 8.08 22.28 -9.95
CA ALA A 93 8.33 22.84 -11.27
C ALA A 93 7.45 24.06 -11.57
N GLN A 94 6.15 24.00 -11.24
CA GLN A 94 5.24 25.14 -11.40
C GLN A 94 5.62 26.33 -10.52
N GLU A 95 5.95 26.09 -9.25
CA GLU A 95 6.38 27.15 -8.33
C GLU A 95 7.66 27.85 -8.80
N THR A 96 8.59 27.07 -9.38
CA THR A 96 9.84 27.60 -9.93
C THR A 96 9.58 28.47 -11.17
N GLU A 97 8.71 28.02 -12.08
CA GLU A 97 8.37 28.78 -13.29
C GLU A 97 7.61 30.07 -12.96
N ILE A 98 6.68 30.03 -11.99
CA ILE A 98 5.98 31.22 -11.51
C ILE A 98 6.97 32.25 -10.96
N LYS A 99 7.90 31.83 -10.09
CA LYS A 99 8.95 32.73 -9.56
C LYS A 99 9.80 33.34 -10.67
N ARG A 100 10.21 32.54 -11.65
CA ARG A 100 10.99 33.01 -12.81
C ARG A 100 10.22 34.07 -13.61
N LEU A 101 8.93 33.87 -13.84
CA LEU A 101 8.06 34.83 -14.52
C LEU A 101 7.88 36.13 -13.71
N GLU A 102 7.67 36.01 -12.40
CA GLU A 102 7.57 37.16 -11.49
C GLU A 102 8.85 38.02 -11.50
N ASP A 103 10.03 37.38 -11.44
CA ASP A 103 11.31 38.07 -11.49
C ASP A 103 11.58 38.72 -12.85
N SER A 104 11.17 38.06 -13.95
CA SER A 104 11.26 38.63 -15.30
C SER A 104 10.37 39.89 -15.44
N LEU A 105 9.17 39.86 -14.86
CA LEU A 105 8.24 41.00 -14.85
C LEU A 105 8.79 42.17 -14.02
N LYS A 106 9.39 41.91 -12.85
CA LYS A 106 10.02 42.95 -12.02
C LYS A 106 11.17 43.65 -12.76
N ASN A 107 11.96 42.90 -13.52
CA ASN A 107 13.08 43.45 -14.30
C ASN A 107 12.61 44.28 -15.51
N LEU A 108 11.41 44.03 -16.04
CA LEU A 108 10.80 44.83 -17.12
C LEU A 108 10.09 46.09 -16.62
N GLY A 109 9.74 46.15 -15.33
CA GLY A 109 9.01 47.26 -14.70
C GLY A 109 9.87 48.31 -14.00
N SER A 110 11.20 48.18 -14.02
CA SER A 110 12.11 49.19 -13.45
C SER A 110 12.52 50.20 -14.54
N PRO A 111 12.14 51.49 -14.44
CA PRO A 111 12.62 52.55 -15.33
C PRO A 111 14.12 52.83 -15.17
#